data_AF-A0AA88QQY4-F1
#
_entry.id   AF-A0AA88QQY4-F1
#
_cell.length_a   1.000
_cell.length_b   1.000
_cell.length_c   1.000
_cell.angle_alpha   90.00
_cell.angle_beta   90.00
_cell.angle_gamma   90.00
#
_symmetry.space_group_name_H-M   'P 1'
#
loop_
_entity.id
_entity.type
_entity.pdbx_description
1 polymer ?
#
loop_
_entity_poly.entity_id
_entity_poly.type
_entity_poly.pdbx_seq_one_letter_code
_entity_poly.pdbx_strand_id
1 'polypeptide(L)'
;LTDQESSSQLFIRALSQEEKEEEEEEEEEDSGILRLAEMPKKLGSNSKAEAARARKSATESERKDRDAREKEEQYWREAEGAKSRAAKKREEESEKRAEATARKAEARRIAEQEEKELEKAAKKPDKKANRVSIPVPKVTEAELQRRREAEQAQVLKKAEEDKRKKSRTAAEEEYERMVLVENTNREDSIIEARTVEEAIAQMTVADALPVDRHPERRLKASFKAFEEAELARLKEEKPGLTHTQYKDMIWKLWKKSPDNPLNQVKF
;
A
#
# COMPACT_ATOMS: atom_id res chain seq x y z
N LEU A 1 49.37 -30.72 81.65
CA LEU A 1 48.28 -29.86 81.15
C LEU A 1 48.72 -28.97 79.97
N THR A 2 49.84 -29.25 79.31
CA THR A 2 50.45 -28.36 78.29
C THR A 2 50.43 -28.90 76.85
N ASP A 3 49.93 -30.12 76.62
CA ASP A 3 49.93 -30.71 75.26
C ASP A 3 48.60 -30.53 74.50
N GLN A 4 47.52 -30.13 75.18
CA GLN A 4 46.21 -29.97 74.55
C GLN A 4 46.07 -28.58 73.87
N GLU A 5 46.69 -27.54 74.42
CA GLU A 5 46.65 -26.17 73.86
C GLU A 5 47.46 -26.03 72.57
N SER A 6 48.53 -26.82 72.40
CA SER A 6 49.37 -26.76 71.20
C SER A 6 48.72 -27.43 69.98
N SER A 7 47.91 -28.47 70.18
CA SER A 7 47.16 -29.11 69.09
C SER A 7 45.98 -28.26 68.62
N SER A 8 45.30 -27.55 69.54
CA SER A 8 44.22 -26.62 69.18
C SER A 8 44.74 -25.43 68.37
N GLN A 9 45.89 -24.87 68.73
CA GLN A 9 46.53 -23.79 67.99
C GLN A 9 47.02 -24.23 66.59
N LEU A 10 47.51 -25.46 66.46
CA LEU A 10 47.91 -26.02 65.17
C LEU A 10 46.70 -26.33 64.26
N PHE A 11 45.57 -26.77 64.82
CA PHE A 11 44.35 -27.02 64.06
C PHE A 11 43.70 -25.72 63.56
N ILE A 12 43.69 -24.66 64.38
CA ILE A 12 43.22 -23.33 63.97
C ILE A 12 44.12 -22.73 62.88
N ARG A 13 45.44 -22.94 62.98
CA ARG A 13 46.38 -22.49 61.95
C ARG A 13 46.26 -23.28 60.66
N ALA A 14 45.97 -24.58 60.74
CA ALA A 14 45.72 -25.43 59.58
C ALA A 14 44.42 -25.03 58.87
N LEU A 15 43.31 -24.84 59.61
CA LEU A 15 42.05 -24.36 59.04
C LEU A 15 42.17 -22.96 58.42
N SER A 16 42.96 -22.08 59.03
CA SER A 16 43.23 -20.74 58.47
C SER A 16 44.20 -20.75 57.29
N GLN A 17 44.96 -21.83 57.07
CA GLN A 17 45.75 -22.01 55.85
C GLN A 17 44.91 -22.64 54.75
N GLU A 18 44.02 -23.58 55.10
CA GLU A 18 43.10 -24.25 54.18
C GLU A 18 42.05 -23.26 53.64
N GLU A 19 41.45 -22.42 54.49
CA GLU A 19 40.56 -21.32 54.03
C GLU A 19 41.29 -20.28 53.15
N LYS A 20 42.60 -20.10 53.35
CA LYS A 20 43.39 -19.12 52.60
C LYS A 20 43.89 -19.66 51.26
N GLU A 21 44.10 -20.97 51.16
CA GLU A 21 44.36 -21.67 49.90
C GLU A 21 43.07 -21.84 49.08
N GLU A 22 41.91 -22.03 49.73
CA GLU A 22 40.59 -22.10 49.06
C GLU A 22 40.15 -20.73 48.50
N GLU A 23 40.47 -19.62 49.18
CA GLU A 23 40.21 -18.24 48.71
C GLU A 23 41.19 -17.82 47.58
N GLU A 24 42.42 -18.36 47.54
CA GLU A 24 43.38 -18.14 46.44
C GLU A 24 43.07 -18.99 45.20
N GLU A 25 42.50 -20.20 45.36
CA GLU A 25 42.02 -21.03 44.24
C GLU A 25 40.73 -20.44 43.61
N GLU A 26 39.83 -19.85 44.39
CA GLU A 26 38.66 -19.13 43.84
C GLU A 26 39.07 -17.85 43.08
N GLU A 27 40.09 -17.10 43.54
CA GLU A 27 40.61 -15.93 42.80
C GLU A 27 41.44 -16.31 41.55
N GLU A 28 42.11 -17.47 41.52
CA GLU A 28 42.79 -17.97 40.30
C GLU A 28 41.82 -18.57 39.27
N GLU A 29 40.73 -19.23 39.69
CA GLU A 29 39.69 -19.69 38.75
C GLU A 29 38.83 -18.52 38.19
N ASP A 30 38.51 -17.51 39.00
CA ASP A 30 37.83 -16.30 38.51
C ASP A 30 38.76 -15.46 37.61
N SER A 31 40.07 -15.38 37.90
CA SER A 31 41.01 -14.66 37.04
C SER A 31 41.39 -15.42 35.76
N GLY A 32 41.29 -16.76 35.77
CA GLY A 32 41.45 -17.64 34.62
C GLY A 32 40.24 -17.63 33.67
N ILE A 33 39.01 -17.59 34.21
CA ILE A 33 37.78 -17.41 33.42
C ILE A 33 37.65 -15.97 32.90
N LEU A 34 38.22 -14.98 33.61
CA LEU A 34 38.27 -13.56 33.19
C LEU A 34 39.39 -13.21 32.19
N ARG A 35 40.22 -14.14 31.73
CA ARG A 35 41.20 -13.89 30.64
C ARG A 35 40.83 -14.47 29.28
N LEU A 36 39.68 -15.15 29.18
CA LEU A 36 39.00 -15.42 27.91
C LEU A 36 37.62 -14.74 27.83
N ALA A 37 37.44 -13.67 28.61
CA ALA A 37 36.36 -12.72 28.43
C ALA A 37 36.62 -11.87 27.17
N GLU A 38 36.16 -12.42 26.05
CA GLU A 38 35.18 -11.74 25.21
C GLU A 38 35.25 -10.21 25.32
N MET A 39 35.92 -9.56 24.34
CA MET A 39 35.72 -8.13 24.10
C MET A 39 34.23 -7.85 24.21
N PRO A 40 33.77 -6.91 25.07
CA PRO A 40 32.35 -6.65 25.23
C PRO A 40 31.81 -6.18 23.89
N LYS A 41 31.22 -7.11 23.12
CA LYS A 41 30.46 -6.79 21.93
C LYS A 41 29.38 -5.88 22.43
N LYS A 42 29.49 -4.62 22.05
CA LYS A 42 28.62 -3.49 22.41
C LYS A 42 27.16 -3.95 22.38
N LEU A 43 26.65 -4.41 23.52
CA LEU A 43 25.32 -4.99 23.72
C LEU A 43 24.22 -3.92 23.77
N GLY A 44 24.50 -2.76 23.17
CA GLY A 44 23.46 -1.85 22.72
C GLY A 44 23.07 -2.29 21.32
N SER A 45 21.99 -3.07 21.24
CA SER A 45 21.34 -3.38 19.98
C SER A 45 21.21 -2.11 19.14
N ASN A 46 21.78 -2.13 17.94
CA ASN A 46 21.74 -0.97 17.05
C ASN A 46 20.27 -0.66 16.75
N SER A 47 19.80 0.53 17.12
CA SER A 47 18.41 0.97 16.91
C SER A 47 17.90 0.72 15.47
N LYS A 48 18.79 0.80 14.47
CA LYS A 48 18.47 0.45 13.08
C LYS A 48 18.27 -1.04 12.85
N ALA A 49 19.06 -1.89 13.52
CA ALA A 49 18.92 -3.35 13.46
C ALA A 49 17.66 -3.82 14.20
N GLU A 50 17.31 -3.19 15.33
CA GLU A 50 16.05 -3.44 16.02
C GLU A 50 14.85 -3.02 15.17
N ALA A 51 14.89 -1.82 14.56
CA ALA A 51 13.84 -1.37 13.65
C ALA A 51 13.69 -2.30 12.43
N ALA A 52 14.78 -2.84 11.89
CA ALA A 52 14.72 -3.81 10.80
C ALA A 52 14.13 -5.16 11.25
N ARG A 53 14.50 -5.63 12.45
CA ARG A 53 13.90 -6.84 13.05
C ARG A 53 12.42 -6.64 13.35
N ALA A 54 12.02 -5.49 13.88
CA ALA A 54 10.63 -5.13 14.15
C ALA A 54 9.78 -5.06 12.87
N ARG A 55 10.34 -4.55 11.76
CA ARG A 55 9.66 -4.58 10.46
C ARG A 55 9.48 -6.00 9.94
N LYS A 56 10.53 -6.83 10.04
CA LYS A 56 10.45 -8.24 9.63
C LYS A 56 9.44 -9.01 10.48
N SER A 57 9.44 -8.83 11.80
CA SER A 57 8.48 -9.47 12.70
C SER A 57 7.05 -8.97 12.46
N ALA A 58 6.85 -7.69 12.15
CA ALA A 58 5.52 -7.15 11.82
C ALA A 58 4.99 -7.73 10.48
N THR A 59 5.83 -7.83 9.45
CA THR A 59 5.41 -8.47 8.19
C THR A 59 5.18 -9.96 8.36
N GLU A 60 5.93 -10.62 9.25
CA GLU A 60 5.75 -12.03 9.54
C GLU A 60 4.49 -12.27 10.38
N SER A 61 4.16 -11.40 11.33
CA SER A 61 2.90 -11.46 12.07
C SER A 61 1.70 -11.18 11.18
N GLU A 62 1.76 -10.19 10.28
CA GLU A 62 0.68 -9.94 9.31
C GLU A 62 0.45 -11.13 8.37
N ARG A 63 1.53 -11.82 7.95
CA ARG A 63 1.41 -13.05 7.17
C ARG A 63 0.79 -14.17 7.98
N LYS A 64 1.25 -14.40 9.22
CA LYS A 64 0.67 -15.41 10.11
C LYS A 64 -0.79 -15.12 10.43
N ASP A 65 -1.15 -13.85 10.62
CA ASP A 65 -2.54 -13.43 10.87
C ASP A 65 -3.41 -13.63 9.63
N ARG A 66 -2.89 -13.35 8.43
CA ARG A 66 -3.59 -13.66 7.18
C ARG A 66 -3.77 -15.16 7.02
N ASP A 67 -2.71 -15.94 7.19
CA ASP A 67 -2.78 -17.41 7.07
C ASP A 67 -3.72 -18.00 8.14
N ALA A 68 -3.76 -17.43 9.34
CA ALA A 68 -4.69 -17.84 10.40
C ALA A 68 -6.13 -17.50 10.04
N ARG A 69 -6.41 -16.30 9.51
CA ARG A 69 -7.74 -15.91 9.03
C ARG A 69 -8.20 -16.76 7.86
N GLU A 70 -7.31 -17.04 6.91
CA GLU A 70 -7.64 -17.91 5.76
C GLU A 70 -7.95 -19.34 6.21
N LYS A 71 -7.18 -19.89 7.17
CA LYS A 71 -7.47 -21.20 7.77
C LYS A 71 -8.78 -21.21 8.55
N GLU A 72 -9.07 -20.13 9.28
CA GLU A 72 -10.33 -19.99 10.01
C GLU A 72 -11.51 -19.87 9.03
N GLU A 73 -11.38 -19.07 7.97
CA GLU A 73 -12.40 -18.95 6.92
C GLU A 73 -12.59 -20.27 6.18
N GLN A 74 -11.51 -21.00 5.88
CA GLN A 74 -11.58 -22.35 5.31
C GLN A 74 -12.27 -23.32 6.27
N TYR A 75 -11.92 -23.31 7.56
CA TYR A 75 -12.58 -24.13 8.58
C TYR A 75 -14.08 -23.82 8.67
N TRP A 76 -14.46 -22.54 8.68
CA TRP A 76 -15.87 -22.14 8.66
C TRP A 76 -16.58 -22.54 7.37
N ARG A 77 -15.91 -22.43 6.21
CA ARG A 77 -16.47 -22.82 4.90
C ARG A 77 -16.66 -24.34 4.80
N GLU A 78 -15.72 -25.13 5.32
CA GLU A 78 -15.82 -26.59 5.38
C GLU A 78 -16.89 -27.03 6.39
N ALA A 79 -17.03 -26.35 7.52
CA ALA A 79 -18.07 -26.59 8.51
C ALA A 79 -19.48 -26.22 8.01
N GLU A 80 -19.60 -25.16 7.20
CA GLU A 80 -20.86 -24.79 6.53
C GLU A 80 -21.26 -25.80 5.44
N GLY A 81 -20.29 -26.55 4.92
CA GLY A 81 -20.50 -27.62 3.96
C GLY A 81 -21.01 -27.12 2.60
N ALA A 82 -21.40 -28.06 1.73
CA ALA A 82 -21.98 -27.69 0.45
C ALA A 82 -23.35 -27.02 0.64
N LYS A 83 -23.47 -25.75 0.24
CA LYS A 83 -24.75 -25.04 0.16
C LYS A 83 -25.80 -25.94 -0.53
N SER A 84 -26.97 -26.10 0.10
CA SER A 84 -28.03 -26.93 -0.46
C SER A 84 -28.43 -26.46 -1.87
N ARG A 85 -28.96 -27.36 -2.70
CA ARG A 85 -29.43 -27.01 -4.06
C ARG A 85 -30.44 -25.85 -4.06
N ALA A 86 -31.23 -25.72 -2.99
CA ALA A 86 -32.16 -24.61 -2.80
C ALA A 86 -31.46 -23.29 -2.48
N ALA A 87 -30.42 -23.31 -1.63
CA ALA A 87 -29.60 -22.12 -1.34
C ALA A 87 -28.85 -21.65 -2.59
N LYS A 88 -28.26 -22.57 -3.36
CA LYS A 88 -27.60 -22.27 -4.64
C LYS A 88 -28.55 -21.64 -5.66
N LYS A 89 -29.78 -22.16 -5.77
CA LYS A 89 -30.81 -21.60 -6.66
C LYS A 89 -31.23 -20.20 -6.23
N ARG A 90 -31.30 -19.92 -4.93
CA ARG A 90 -31.66 -18.60 -4.39
C ARG A 90 -30.54 -17.57 -4.60
N GLU A 91 -29.28 -17.98 -4.46
CA GLU A 91 -28.10 -17.14 -4.74
C GLU A 91 -28.04 -16.77 -6.23
N GLU A 92 -28.16 -17.75 -7.12
CA GLU A 92 -28.17 -17.54 -8.59
C GLU A 92 -29.35 -16.64 -9.04
N GLU A 93 -30.55 -16.81 -8.46
CA GLU A 93 -31.69 -15.94 -8.75
C GLU A 93 -31.45 -14.51 -8.22
N SER A 94 -30.80 -14.35 -7.07
CA SER A 94 -30.45 -13.05 -6.51
C SER A 94 -29.37 -12.35 -7.32
N GLU A 95 -28.36 -13.08 -7.80
CA GLU A 95 -27.31 -12.58 -8.69
C GLU A 95 -27.90 -12.17 -10.04
N LYS A 96 -28.77 -13.00 -10.64
CA LYS A 96 -29.44 -12.66 -11.89
C LYS A 96 -30.35 -11.45 -11.76
N ARG A 97 -31.03 -11.29 -10.61
CA ARG A 97 -31.84 -10.11 -10.33
C ARG A 97 -30.96 -8.88 -10.12
N ALA A 98 -29.83 -9.00 -9.42
CA ALA A 98 -28.87 -7.94 -9.23
C ALA A 98 -28.26 -7.49 -10.56
N GLU A 99 -27.83 -8.43 -11.41
CA GLU A 99 -27.30 -8.16 -12.75
C GLU A 99 -28.36 -7.49 -13.64
N ALA A 100 -29.62 -7.95 -13.61
CA ALA A 100 -30.71 -7.32 -14.35
C ALA A 100 -30.97 -5.88 -13.86
N THR A 101 -30.89 -5.63 -12.54
CA THR A 101 -31.02 -4.27 -12.01
C THR A 101 -29.83 -3.38 -12.36
N ALA A 102 -28.61 -3.92 -12.36
CA ALA A 102 -27.40 -3.21 -12.76
C ALA A 102 -27.46 -2.84 -14.25
N ARG A 103 -27.79 -3.80 -15.11
CA ARG A 103 -27.97 -3.58 -16.55
C ARG A 103 -29.08 -2.57 -16.86
N LYS A 104 -30.18 -2.60 -16.09
CA LYS A 104 -31.27 -1.61 -16.22
C LYS A 104 -30.82 -0.22 -15.73
N ALA A 105 -30.00 -0.14 -14.69
CA ALA A 105 -29.45 1.12 -14.21
C ALA A 105 -28.47 1.73 -15.21
N GLU A 106 -27.60 0.93 -15.82
CA GLU A 106 -26.69 1.37 -16.88
C GLU A 106 -27.45 1.82 -18.14
N ALA A 107 -28.44 1.06 -18.59
CA ALA A 107 -29.30 1.45 -19.71
C ALA A 107 -30.04 2.76 -19.43
N ARG A 108 -30.55 2.96 -18.20
CA ARG A 108 -31.18 4.21 -17.79
C ARG A 108 -30.19 5.37 -17.77
N ARG A 109 -28.95 5.15 -17.31
CA ARG A 109 -27.90 6.16 -17.31
C ARG A 109 -27.56 6.62 -18.73
N ILE A 110 -27.48 5.69 -19.68
CA ILE A 110 -27.23 6.00 -21.09
C ILE A 110 -28.41 6.78 -21.68
N ALA A 111 -29.65 6.33 -21.46
CA ALA A 111 -30.83 7.03 -21.94
C ALA A 111 -30.94 8.47 -21.38
N GLU A 112 -30.61 8.68 -20.10
CA GLU A 112 -30.59 10.01 -19.49
C GLU A 112 -29.48 10.90 -20.09
N GLN A 113 -28.34 10.32 -20.46
CA GLN A 113 -27.28 11.05 -21.17
C GLN A 113 -27.75 11.47 -22.57
N GLU A 114 -28.38 10.57 -23.32
CA GLU A 114 -28.96 10.87 -24.64
C GLU A 114 -30.08 11.93 -24.56
N GLU A 115 -30.97 11.84 -23.57
CA GLU A 115 -32.02 12.85 -23.35
C GLU A 115 -31.43 14.22 -23.01
N LYS A 116 -30.38 14.28 -22.18
CA LYS A 116 -29.67 15.53 -21.90
C LYS A 116 -28.96 16.09 -23.12
N GLU A 117 -28.44 15.25 -24.01
CA GLU A 117 -27.86 15.69 -25.28
C GLU A 117 -28.92 16.22 -26.25
N LEU A 118 -30.07 15.56 -26.33
CA LEU A 118 -31.23 16.04 -27.09
C LEU A 118 -31.81 17.33 -26.50
N GLU A 119 -31.89 17.46 -25.18
CA GLU A 119 -32.35 18.68 -24.50
C GLU A 119 -31.37 19.84 -24.76
N LYS A 120 -30.06 19.59 -24.72
CA LYS A 120 -29.04 20.57 -25.11
C LYS A 120 -29.14 20.95 -26.58
N ALA A 121 -29.46 20.00 -27.47
CA ALA A 121 -29.70 20.28 -28.88
C ALA A 121 -31.00 21.09 -29.10
N ALA A 122 -32.06 20.78 -28.36
CA ALA A 122 -33.35 21.48 -28.42
C ALA A 122 -33.30 22.89 -27.79
N LYS A 123 -32.45 23.09 -26.77
CA LYS A 123 -32.20 24.40 -26.15
C LYS A 123 -31.32 25.31 -26.98
N LYS A 124 -30.72 24.88 -28.10
CA LYS A 124 -30.15 25.79 -29.10
C LYS A 124 -31.32 26.44 -29.84
N PRO A 125 -31.69 27.69 -29.53
CA PRO A 125 -32.79 28.33 -30.23
C PRO A 125 -32.24 28.75 -31.59
N ASP A 126 -32.59 28.01 -32.64
CA ASP A 126 -32.47 28.52 -34.00
C ASP A 126 -33.28 29.81 -34.06
N LYS A 127 -32.61 30.96 -34.17
CA LYS A 127 -33.19 32.31 -34.25
C LYS A 127 -34.06 32.54 -35.51
N LYS A 128 -34.48 31.47 -36.19
CA LYS A 128 -35.33 31.48 -37.39
C LYS A 128 -36.50 30.48 -37.34
N ALA A 129 -36.77 29.83 -36.21
CA ALA A 129 -37.84 28.82 -36.12
C ALA A 129 -39.22 29.35 -35.65
N ASN A 130 -39.46 30.67 -35.66
CA ASN A 130 -40.78 31.25 -35.35
C ASN A 130 -41.52 31.79 -36.59
N ARG A 131 -41.37 31.15 -37.75
CA ARG A 131 -42.20 31.47 -38.91
C ARG A 131 -42.41 30.24 -39.76
N VAL A 132 -43.67 30.07 -40.14
CA VAL A 132 -44.24 29.02 -41.00
C VAL A 132 -44.64 27.76 -40.24
N SER A 133 -45.79 27.87 -39.57
CA SER A 133 -46.79 26.81 -39.55
C SER A 133 -47.12 26.42 -40.99
N ILE A 134 -46.35 25.48 -41.55
CA ILE A 134 -46.66 24.84 -42.83
C ILE A 134 -47.96 24.08 -42.60
N PRO A 135 -49.04 24.32 -43.39
CA PRO A 135 -50.23 23.51 -43.31
C PRO A 135 -49.82 22.06 -43.60
N VAL A 136 -49.89 21.19 -42.59
CA VAL A 136 -49.65 19.76 -42.78
C VAL A 136 -50.71 19.30 -43.78
N PRO A 137 -50.31 18.88 -45.01
CA PRO A 137 -51.27 18.42 -45.99
C PRO A 137 -52.00 17.23 -45.38
N LYS A 138 -53.33 17.23 -45.47
CA LYS A 138 -54.19 16.16 -44.98
C LYS A 138 -53.87 14.91 -45.81
N VAL A 139 -52.96 14.09 -45.31
CA VAL A 139 -52.57 12.83 -45.91
C VAL A 139 -53.75 11.87 -45.76
N THR A 140 -54.19 11.29 -46.86
CA THR A 140 -55.24 10.28 -46.83
C THR A 140 -54.73 8.99 -46.16
N GLU A 141 -55.61 8.20 -45.58
CA GLU A 141 -55.23 6.99 -44.83
C GLU A 141 -54.42 5.99 -45.67
N ALA A 142 -54.70 5.91 -46.97
CA ALA A 142 -53.94 5.10 -47.93
C ALA A 142 -52.47 5.56 -48.08
N GLU A 143 -52.21 6.86 -47.97
CA GLU A 143 -50.87 7.40 -48.08
C GLU A 143 -50.08 7.25 -46.77
N LEU A 144 -50.77 7.25 -45.62
CA LEU A 144 -50.19 6.87 -44.32
C LEU A 144 -49.80 5.38 -44.27
N GLN A 145 -50.64 4.48 -44.81
CA GLN A 145 -50.33 3.05 -44.92
C GLN A 145 -49.13 2.83 -45.84
N ARG A 146 -49.12 3.44 -47.04
CA ARG A 146 -47.99 3.34 -47.97
C ARG A 146 -46.68 3.87 -47.36
N ARG A 147 -46.75 4.93 -46.55
CA ARG A 147 -45.58 5.49 -45.87
C ARG A 147 -45.07 4.57 -44.76
N ARG A 148 -45.97 3.95 -43.98
CA ARG A 148 -45.62 2.94 -42.96
C ARG A 148 -45.00 1.69 -43.58
N GLU A 149 -45.57 1.20 -44.67
CA GLU A 149 -45.02 0.04 -45.40
C GLU A 149 -43.64 0.35 -46.00
N ALA A 150 -43.47 1.55 -46.58
CA ALA A 150 -42.17 1.99 -47.08
C ALA A 150 -41.13 2.13 -45.95
N GLU A 151 -41.53 2.65 -44.78
CA GLU A 151 -40.66 2.75 -43.60
C GLU A 151 -40.28 1.37 -43.07
N GLN A 152 -41.25 0.44 -42.93
CA GLN A 152 -40.97 -0.94 -42.54
C GLN A 152 -40.06 -1.65 -43.54
N ALA A 153 -40.28 -1.46 -44.85
CA ALA A 153 -39.42 -2.01 -45.88
C ALA A 153 -37.99 -1.45 -45.81
N GLN A 154 -37.82 -0.16 -45.49
CA GLN A 154 -36.50 0.43 -45.28
C GLN A 154 -35.81 -0.08 -44.02
N VAL A 155 -36.56 -0.26 -42.91
CA VAL A 155 -36.03 -0.85 -41.68
C VAL A 155 -35.57 -2.30 -41.92
N LEU A 156 -36.35 -3.09 -42.67
CA LEU A 156 -35.97 -4.47 -43.02
C LEU A 156 -34.73 -4.51 -43.92
N LYS A 157 -34.65 -3.65 -44.93
CA LYS A 157 -33.45 -3.52 -45.78
C LYS A 157 -32.22 -3.13 -44.98
N LYS A 158 -32.35 -2.15 -44.08
CA LYS A 158 -31.26 -1.73 -43.21
C LYS A 158 -30.84 -2.85 -42.24
N ALA A 159 -31.80 -3.58 -41.69
CA ALA A 159 -31.52 -4.74 -40.83
C ALA A 159 -30.82 -5.88 -41.59
N GLU A 160 -31.17 -6.11 -42.86
CA GLU A 160 -30.49 -7.07 -43.73
C GLU A 160 -29.07 -6.61 -44.08
N GLU A 161 -28.88 -5.33 -44.41
CA GLU A 161 -27.56 -4.74 -44.63
C GLU A 161 -26.67 -4.81 -43.38
N ASP A 162 -27.22 -4.55 -42.20
CA ASP A 162 -26.49 -4.64 -40.94
C ASP A 162 -26.14 -6.09 -40.60
N LYS A 163 -27.03 -7.06 -40.91
CA LYS A 163 -26.69 -8.49 -40.84
C LYS A 163 -25.56 -8.86 -41.82
N ARG A 164 -25.60 -8.34 -43.05
CA ARG A 164 -24.56 -8.57 -44.07
C ARG A 164 -23.22 -7.95 -43.72
N LYS A 165 -23.23 -6.79 -43.05
CA LYS A 165 -22.01 -6.14 -42.52
C LYS A 165 -21.44 -6.95 -41.35
N LYS A 166 -22.28 -7.38 -40.40
CA LYS A 166 -21.87 -8.23 -39.27
C LYS A 166 -21.28 -9.56 -39.72
N SER A 167 -21.83 -10.19 -40.75
CA SER A 167 -21.25 -11.43 -41.29
C SER A 167 -19.91 -11.19 -42.00
N ARG A 168 -19.67 -10.00 -42.55
CA ARG A 168 -18.36 -9.62 -43.12
C ARG A 168 -17.34 -9.33 -42.03
N THR A 169 -17.71 -8.61 -40.97
CA THR A 169 -16.80 -8.26 -39.87
C THR A 169 -16.48 -9.46 -38.99
N ALA A 170 -17.41 -10.41 -38.79
CA ALA A 170 -17.14 -11.63 -38.02
C ALA A 170 -15.99 -12.47 -38.61
N ALA A 171 -15.85 -12.51 -39.94
CA ALA A 171 -14.74 -13.20 -40.61
C ALA A 171 -13.40 -12.47 -40.41
N GLU A 172 -13.44 -11.15 -40.27
CA GLU A 172 -12.26 -10.30 -40.07
C GLU A 172 -11.79 -10.37 -38.61
N GLU A 173 -12.72 -10.36 -37.64
CA GLU A 173 -12.43 -10.57 -36.21
C GLU A 173 -11.86 -11.98 -35.94
N GLU A 174 -12.36 -13.00 -36.64
CA GLU A 174 -11.85 -14.38 -36.51
C GLU A 174 -10.44 -14.52 -37.13
N TYR A 175 -10.18 -13.84 -38.26
CA TYR A 175 -8.85 -13.75 -38.85
C TYR A 175 -7.88 -12.95 -37.97
N GLU A 176 -8.32 -11.82 -37.44
CA GLU A 176 -7.56 -10.98 -36.52
C GLU A 176 -7.18 -11.77 -35.26
N ARG A 177 -8.11 -12.55 -34.70
CA ARG A 177 -7.84 -13.46 -33.58
C ARG A 177 -6.82 -14.57 -33.91
N MET A 178 -6.81 -15.10 -35.13
CA MET A 178 -5.81 -16.08 -35.56
C MET A 178 -4.42 -15.47 -35.81
N VAL A 179 -4.36 -14.21 -36.25
CA VAL A 179 -3.11 -13.50 -36.54
C VAL A 179 -2.50 -12.86 -35.27
N LEU A 180 -3.33 -12.38 -34.33
CA LEU A 180 -2.93 -11.85 -33.02
C LEU A 180 -2.74 -12.94 -31.96
N VAL A 181 -2.59 -14.21 -32.35
CA VAL A 181 -2.08 -15.21 -31.41
C VAL A 181 -0.67 -14.78 -31.01
N GLU A 182 -0.56 -14.21 -29.82
CA GLU A 182 0.68 -13.73 -29.24
C GLU A 182 1.71 -14.86 -29.27
N ASN A 183 2.84 -14.59 -29.93
CA ASN A 183 3.92 -15.56 -30.03
C ASN A 183 4.66 -15.59 -28.68
N THR A 184 4.24 -16.48 -27.80
CA THR A 184 4.82 -16.71 -26.47
C THR A 184 6.28 -17.19 -26.50
N ASN A 185 6.89 -17.40 -27.67
CA ASN A 185 8.32 -17.66 -27.79
C ASN A 185 9.15 -16.38 -27.97
N ARG A 186 8.50 -15.20 -28.10
CA ARG A 186 9.15 -13.89 -28.20
C ARG A 186 8.63 -12.98 -27.09
N GLU A 187 8.87 -13.39 -25.85
CA GLU A 187 8.60 -12.56 -24.69
C GLU A 187 9.60 -11.39 -24.66
N ASP A 188 9.14 -10.16 -24.87
CA ASP A 188 9.91 -8.91 -24.66
C ASP A 188 10.21 -8.65 -23.15
N SER A 189 9.87 -9.60 -22.28
CA SER A 189 10.20 -9.61 -20.84
C SER A 189 11.67 -9.96 -20.54
N ILE A 190 12.47 -10.29 -21.56
CA ILE A 190 13.90 -10.56 -21.40
C ILE A 190 14.65 -9.24 -21.53
N ILE A 191 15.07 -8.69 -20.39
CA ILE A 191 15.96 -7.52 -20.32
C ILE A 191 17.35 -7.97 -20.79
N GLU A 192 17.64 -7.81 -22.08
CA GLU A 192 18.97 -8.02 -22.64
C GLU A 192 19.88 -6.86 -22.24
N ALA A 193 20.71 -7.04 -21.22
CA ALA A 193 21.83 -6.15 -20.92
C ALA A 193 23.13 -6.79 -21.39
N ARG A 194 23.87 -6.12 -22.29
CA ARG A 194 25.14 -6.64 -22.84
C ARG A 194 26.35 -6.13 -22.06
N THR A 195 26.14 -5.20 -21.14
CA THR A 195 27.18 -4.61 -20.29
C THR A 195 26.71 -4.47 -18.83
N VAL A 196 27.66 -4.39 -17.89
CA VAL A 196 27.37 -4.28 -16.45
C VAL A 196 26.63 -2.97 -16.13
N GLU A 197 27.07 -1.84 -16.70
CA GLU A 197 26.39 -0.56 -16.57
C GLU A 197 24.94 -0.58 -17.10
N GLU A 198 24.69 -1.26 -18.23
CA GLU A 198 23.36 -1.37 -18.82
C GLU A 198 22.41 -2.22 -17.95
N ALA A 199 22.93 -3.29 -17.34
CA ALA A 199 22.17 -4.09 -16.39
C ALA A 199 21.79 -3.28 -15.14
N ILE A 200 22.71 -2.46 -14.63
CA ILE A 200 22.46 -1.60 -13.48
C ILE A 200 21.39 -0.54 -13.81
N ALA A 201 21.49 0.12 -14.97
CA ALA A 201 20.54 1.15 -15.38
C ALA A 201 19.11 0.61 -15.59
N GLN A 202 18.98 -0.61 -16.13
CA GLN A 202 17.68 -1.27 -16.34
C GLN A 202 17.07 -1.76 -15.01
N MET A 203 17.90 -2.08 -14.00
CA MET A 203 17.44 -2.48 -12.66
C MET A 203 17.13 -1.28 -11.74
N THR A 204 17.63 -0.08 -12.05
CA THR A 204 17.31 1.14 -11.30
C THR A 204 15.94 1.68 -11.70
N VAL A 205 14.88 1.18 -11.04
CA VAL A 205 13.56 1.80 -11.05
C VAL A 205 13.70 3.24 -10.55
N ALA A 206 13.28 4.20 -11.39
CA ALA A 206 13.41 5.64 -11.16
C ALA A 206 13.06 6.03 -9.72
N ASP A 207 13.98 6.80 -9.14
CA ASP A 207 14.03 7.27 -7.76
C ASP A 207 12.89 8.28 -7.48
N ALA A 208 11.65 7.78 -7.39
CA ALA A 208 10.58 8.48 -6.68
C ALA A 208 10.85 8.34 -5.19
N LEU A 209 11.85 9.10 -4.71
CA LEU A 209 12.32 9.11 -3.32
C LEU A 209 11.12 9.07 -2.35
N PRO A 210 10.91 7.95 -1.65
CA PRO A 210 9.95 7.88 -0.58
C PRO A 210 10.41 8.84 0.51
N VAL A 211 9.48 9.60 1.09
CA VAL A 211 9.71 10.47 2.27
C VAL A 211 10.74 9.83 3.20
N ASP A 212 11.86 10.55 3.39
CA ASP A 212 13.02 10.10 4.15
C ASP A 212 12.59 9.50 5.50
N ARG A 213 12.60 8.17 5.55
CA ARG A 213 12.18 7.33 6.68
C ARG A 213 13.14 7.39 7.87
N HIS A 214 14.15 8.26 7.86
CA HIS A 214 15.14 8.36 8.94
C HIS A 214 14.74 9.42 9.98
N PRO A 215 14.45 9.02 11.23
CA PRO A 215 14.15 9.97 12.30
C PRO A 215 15.33 10.90 12.61
N GLU A 216 16.57 10.45 12.41
CA GLU A 216 17.78 11.25 12.63
C GLU A 216 17.96 12.37 11.59
N ARG A 217 17.55 12.14 10.33
CA ARG A 217 17.60 13.16 9.27
C ARG A 217 16.46 14.16 9.41
N ARG A 218 15.28 13.70 9.81
CA ARG A 218 14.16 14.57 10.19
C ARG A 218 14.49 15.44 11.40
N LEU A 219 15.15 14.89 12.44
CA LEU A 219 15.55 15.68 13.61
C LEU A 219 16.49 16.84 13.24
N LYS A 220 17.50 16.59 12.40
CA LYS A 220 18.43 17.65 11.96
C LYS A 220 17.77 18.67 11.02
N ALA A 221 16.94 18.22 10.09
CA ALA A 221 16.24 19.10 9.15
C ALA A 221 15.20 19.97 9.86
N SER A 222 14.39 19.37 10.74
CA SER A 222 13.38 20.08 11.53
C SER A 222 14.01 21.01 12.58
N PHE A 223 15.10 20.58 13.25
CA PHE A 223 15.85 21.44 14.15
C PHE A 223 16.47 22.64 13.42
N LYS A 224 17.00 22.46 12.21
CA LYS A 224 17.56 23.57 11.42
C LYS A 224 16.48 24.57 11.00
N ALA A 225 15.32 24.09 10.56
CA ALA A 225 14.18 24.95 10.22
C ALA A 225 13.68 25.74 11.44
N PHE A 226 13.61 25.08 12.60
CA PHE A 226 13.23 25.70 13.86
C PHE A 226 14.30 26.68 14.38
N GLU A 227 15.58 26.34 14.23
CA GLU A 227 16.71 27.21 14.59
C GLU A 227 16.66 28.50 13.77
N GLU A 228 16.45 28.44 12.45
CA GLU A 228 16.39 29.64 11.62
C GLU A 228 15.18 30.55 11.95
N ALA A 229 14.01 29.96 12.22
CA ALA A 229 12.80 30.70 12.60
C ALA A 229 12.90 31.34 13.99
N GLU A 230 13.33 30.57 15.00
CA GLU A 230 13.44 31.07 16.36
C GLU A 230 14.65 32.00 16.53
N LEU A 231 15.76 31.76 15.83
CA LEU A 231 16.93 32.64 15.90
C LEU A 231 16.62 34.04 15.36
N ALA A 232 15.74 34.17 14.35
CA ALA A 232 15.26 35.46 13.89
C ALA A 232 14.43 36.17 14.97
N ARG A 233 13.46 35.46 15.56
CA ARG A 233 12.59 36.00 16.62
C ARG A 233 13.36 36.40 17.89
N LEU A 234 14.28 35.54 18.34
CA LEU A 234 15.07 35.77 19.56
C LEU A 234 16.09 36.90 19.42
N LYS A 235 16.60 37.16 18.21
CA LYS A 235 17.44 38.33 17.92
C LYS A 235 16.65 39.64 18.00
N GLU A 236 15.38 39.61 17.62
CA GLU A 236 14.48 40.77 17.71
C GLU A 236 13.99 41.03 19.14
N GLU A 237 13.61 39.98 19.87
CA GLU A 237 13.10 40.11 21.25
C GLU A 237 14.20 40.52 22.25
N LYS A 238 15.43 40.02 22.08
CA LYS A 238 16.54 40.31 23.00
C LYS A 238 17.84 40.53 22.24
N PRO A 239 18.08 41.69 21.62
CA PRO A 239 19.37 41.99 21.00
C PRO A 239 20.47 42.07 22.07
N GLY A 240 21.60 41.38 21.87
CA GLY A 240 22.79 41.49 22.73
C GLY A 240 23.25 40.19 23.41
N LEU A 241 22.58 39.06 23.17
CA LEU A 241 23.04 37.75 23.66
C LEU A 241 24.08 37.15 22.69
N THR A 242 25.00 36.33 23.20
CA THR A 242 25.96 35.65 22.31
C THR A 242 25.27 34.55 21.50
N HIS A 243 25.77 34.28 20.30
CA HIS A 243 25.18 33.28 19.39
C HIS A 243 25.05 31.89 20.03
N THR A 244 26.00 31.51 20.88
CA THR A 244 25.97 30.25 21.65
C THR A 244 24.82 30.21 22.66
N GLN A 245 24.53 31.32 23.33
CA GLN A 245 23.42 31.41 24.28
C GLN A 245 22.05 31.36 23.59
N TYR A 246 21.91 31.94 22.39
CA TYR A 246 20.70 31.76 21.58
C TYR A 246 20.52 30.29 21.18
N LYS A 247 21.59 29.62 20.75
CA LYS A 247 21.55 28.18 20.42
C LYS A 247 21.12 27.32 21.61
N ASP A 248 21.63 27.58 22.80
CA ASP A 248 21.23 26.85 24.01
C ASP A 248 19.76 27.08 24.38
N MET A 249 19.24 28.30 24.19
CA MET A 249 17.85 28.63 24.44
C MET A 249 16.92 28.01 23.39
N ILE A 250 17.29 28.08 22.11
CA ILE A 250 16.61 27.42 21.00
C ILE A 250 16.60 25.91 21.22
N TRP A 251 17.70 25.31 21.68
CA TRP A 251 17.77 23.88 22.00
C TRP A 251 16.84 23.49 23.16
N LYS A 252 16.72 24.34 24.20
CA LYS A 252 15.77 24.13 25.30
C LYS A 252 14.31 24.24 24.85
N LEU A 253 14.01 25.20 23.98
CA LEU A 253 12.68 25.34 23.38
C LEU A 253 12.37 24.14 22.48
N TRP A 254 13.32 23.76 21.62
CA TRP A 254 13.23 22.63 20.71
C TRP A 254 12.89 21.30 21.41
N LYS A 255 13.54 21.01 22.54
CA LYS A 255 13.22 19.81 23.34
C LYS A 255 11.76 19.76 23.79
N LYS A 256 11.12 20.92 23.98
CA LYS A 256 9.71 21.06 24.38
C LYS A 256 8.77 21.30 23.19
N SER A 257 9.29 21.67 22.03
CA SER A 257 8.50 22.01 20.86
C SER A 257 7.75 20.79 20.29
N PRO A 258 6.54 20.99 19.74
CA PRO A 258 5.78 19.94 19.05
C PRO A 258 6.45 19.53 17.73
N ASP A 259 7.33 20.36 17.18
CA ASP A 259 8.08 20.09 15.95
C ASP A 259 9.22 19.09 16.14
N ASN A 260 9.56 18.73 17.38
CA ASN A 260 10.52 17.68 17.66
C ASN A 260 9.87 16.31 17.35
N PRO A 261 10.36 15.56 16.34
CA PRO A 261 9.80 14.26 15.98
C PRO A 261 9.88 13.21 17.10
N LEU A 262 10.68 13.44 18.15
CA LEU A 262 10.71 12.59 19.36
C LEU A 262 9.50 12.81 20.28
N ASN A 263 8.89 13.99 20.28
CA ASN A 263 7.70 14.32 21.08
C ASN A 263 6.39 13.90 20.39
N GLN A 264 6.46 13.57 19.09
CA GLN A 264 5.32 13.15 18.26
C GLN A 264 5.00 11.65 18.39
N VAL A 265 5.76 10.88 19.18
CA VAL A 265 5.54 9.44 19.40
C VAL A 265 4.57 9.20 20.58
N LYS A 266 3.45 9.92 20.60
CA LYS A 266 2.31 9.56 21.45
C LYS A 266 1.37 8.67 20.61
N PHE A 267 1.18 7.45 21.10
CA PHE A 267 0.21 6.47 20.60
C PHE A 267 -1.22 7.03 20.63
#